data_AF-A0A820IHE7-F1
#
_entry.id   AF-A0A820IHE7-F1
#
_cell.length_a   1.000
_cell.length_b   1.000
_cell.length_c   1.000
_cell.angle_alpha   90.00
_cell.angle_beta   90.00
_cell.angle_gamma   90.00
#
_symmetry.space_group_name_H-M   'P 1'
#
loop_
_entity.id
_entity.type
_entity.pdbx_description
1 polymer ?
#
loop_
_entity_poly.entity_id
_entity_poly.type
_entity_poly.pdbx_seq_one_letter_code
_entity_poly.pdbx_strand_id
1 'polypeptide(L)'
;MTIDDSTIDIHLTKLVDWLVDRRHCSKDWNERSVAIRAKVQQAILDMPEHDEIKRLLGSSYLDYFCCLKIVEILKETEKESKNMFGMYSSQRMKDWRTIISNYEKNSIYLVESGQILQRNVAFEIPALKKHIGKCQQIRDECHTRHAELDKTIHEIEKQYAQLCTDMSIKGDNVQRELIERIEYLPNICTELANGDKNSIP
;
A
#
# COMPACT_ATOMS: atom_id res chain seq x y z
N MET A 1 33.17 -5.68 -34.70
CA MET A 1 31.79 -6.20 -34.83
C MET A 1 30.89 -5.10 -34.32
N THR A 2 30.38 -4.27 -35.24
CA THR A 2 29.46 -3.17 -34.94
C THR A 2 28.13 -3.79 -34.51
N ILE A 3 27.72 -3.52 -33.28
CA ILE A 3 26.35 -3.82 -32.82
C ILE A 3 25.47 -2.86 -33.63
N ASP A 4 24.71 -3.41 -34.57
CA ASP A 4 23.69 -2.67 -35.30
C ASP A 4 22.64 -2.22 -34.28
N ASP A 5 22.49 -0.91 -34.09
CA ASP A 5 21.60 -0.28 -33.11
C ASP A 5 20.16 -0.17 -33.65
N SER A 6 19.77 -1.10 -34.52
CA SER A 6 18.43 -1.16 -35.08
C SER A 6 17.45 -1.54 -33.96
N THR A 7 16.71 -0.55 -33.45
CA THR A 7 15.67 -0.77 -32.44
C THR A 7 14.60 -1.71 -32.99
N ILE A 8 14.31 -2.80 -32.26
CA ILE A 8 13.27 -3.76 -32.63
C ILE A 8 12.02 -3.45 -31.83
N ASP A 9 10.96 -3.03 -32.52
CA ASP A 9 9.64 -2.84 -31.92
C ASP A 9 8.88 -4.17 -31.85
N ILE A 10 8.47 -4.54 -30.65
CA ILE A 10 7.71 -5.77 -30.39
C ILE A 10 6.47 -5.40 -29.58
N HIS A 11 5.30 -5.78 -30.10
CA HIS A 11 4.06 -5.60 -29.35
C HIS A 11 4.09 -6.47 -28.07
N LEU A 12 3.81 -5.88 -26.91
CA LEU A 12 3.99 -6.56 -25.61
C LEU A 12 3.26 -7.91 -25.51
N THR A 13 2.04 -8.00 -26.04
CA THR A 13 1.26 -9.26 -26.02
C THR A 13 1.84 -10.35 -26.92
N LYS A 14 2.77 -9.99 -27.81
CA LYS A 14 3.48 -10.88 -28.73
C LYS A 14 4.92 -11.13 -28.31
N LEU A 15 5.37 -10.59 -27.18
CA LEU A 15 6.75 -10.72 -26.73
C LEU A 15 7.17 -12.19 -26.56
N VAL A 16 6.35 -13.01 -25.90
CA VAL A 16 6.65 -14.43 -25.69
C VAL A 16 6.65 -15.21 -27.02
N ASP A 17 5.64 -15.00 -27.86
CA ASP A 17 5.56 -15.59 -29.20
C ASP A 17 6.83 -15.25 -30.01
N TRP A 18 7.21 -13.97 -30.00
CA TRP A 18 8.39 -13.47 -30.70
C TRP A 18 9.69 -14.10 -30.17
N LEU A 19 9.84 -14.25 -28.85
CA LEU A 19 11.00 -14.91 -28.24
C LEU A 19 11.13 -16.37 -28.70
N VAL A 20 10.02 -17.09 -28.81
CA VAL A 20 9.99 -18.48 -29.25
C VAL A 20 10.23 -18.60 -30.76
N ASP A 21 9.57 -17.76 -31.56
CA ASP A 21 9.67 -17.77 -33.03
C ASP A 21 11.09 -17.44 -33.51
N ARG A 22 11.76 -16.51 -32.82
CA ARG A 22 13.15 -16.14 -33.08
C ARG A 22 14.17 -17.08 -32.44
N ARG A 23 13.71 -18.15 -31.77
CA ARG A 23 14.53 -19.16 -31.11
C ARG A 23 15.42 -18.60 -29.99
N HIS A 24 15.01 -17.48 -29.38
CA HIS A 24 15.61 -17.01 -28.12
C HIS A 24 15.20 -17.91 -26.96
N CYS A 25 14.01 -18.52 -27.03
CA CYS A 25 13.51 -19.50 -26.08
C CYS A 25 13.09 -20.78 -26.78
N SER A 26 13.18 -21.91 -26.10
CA SER A 26 12.75 -23.20 -26.65
C SER A 26 11.22 -23.29 -26.76
N LYS A 27 10.70 -24.07 -27.72
CA LYS A 27 9.26 -24.28 -27.91
C LYS A 27 8.60 -25.05 -26.75
N ASP A 28 9.36 -25.92 -26.09
CA ASP A 28 8.95 -26.67 -24.90
C ASP A 28 9.08 -25.85 -23.60
N TRP A 29 9.15 -24.52 -23.69
CA TRP A 29 9.31 -23.64 -22.53
C TRP A 29 8.23 -23.86 -21.47
N ASN A 30 7.01 -24.20 -21.87
CA ASN A 30 5.90 -24.38 -20.94
C ASN A 30 6.14 -25.58 -20.01
N GLU A 31 6.47 -26.73 -20.58
CA GLU A 31 6.82 -27.96 -19.84
C GLU A 31 8.02 -27.73 -18.93
N ARG A 32 9.05 -27.04 -19.44
CA ARG A 32 10.24 -26.68 -18.66
C ARG A 32 9.91 -25.75 -17.50
N SER A 33 9.09 -24.73 -17.73
CA SER A 33 8.64 -23.79 -16.69
C SER A 33 7.86 -24.51 -15.58
N VAL A 34 6.96 -25.43 -15.94
CA VAL A 34 6.25 -26.27 -14.97
C VAL A 34 7.23 -27.12 -14.14
N ALA A 35 8.19 -27.77 -14.79
CA ALA A 35 9.19 -28.59 -14.11
C ALA A 35 10.07 -27.76 -13.16
N ILE A 36 10.46 -26.54 -13.56
CA ILE A 36 11.23 -25.63 -12.72
C ILE A 36 10.41 -25.19 -11.51
N ARG A 37 9.15 -24.79 -11.70
CA ARG A 37 8.26 -24.43 -10.59
C ARG A 37 8.09 -25.58 -9.58
N ALA A 38 7.96 -26.82 -10.05
CA ALA A 38 7.91 -27.97 -9.16
C ALA A 38 9.19 -28.11 -8.30
N LYS A 39 10.38 -27.89 -8.88
CA LYS A 39 11.64 -27.88 -8.13
C LYS A 39 11.71 -26.73 -7.13
N VAL A 40 11.24 -25.54 -7.50
CA VAL A 40 11.14 -24.40 -6.59
C VAL A 40 10.27 -24.78 -5.39
N GLN A 41 9.09 -25.36 -5.58
CA GLN A 41 8.22 -25.79 -4.48
C GLN A 41 8.89 -26.80 -3.54
N GLN A 42 9.69 -27.72 -4.08
CA GLN A 42 10.46 -28.65 -3.26
C GLN A 42 11.58 -27.96 -2.47
N ALA A 43 12.33 -27.05 -3.12
CA ALA A 43 13.46 -26.37 -2.51
C ALA A 43 13.07 -25.36 -1.41
N ILE A 44 11.83 -24.86 -1.44
CA ILE A 44 11.28 -23.98 -0.39
C ILE A 44 11.18 -24.68 0.96
N LEU A 45 10.96 -26.01 0.96
CA LEU A 45 10.81 -26.79 2.19
C LEU A 45 12.10 -26.86 3.01
N ASP A 46 13.25 -26.62 2.40
CA ASP A 46 14.57 -26.60 3.05
C ASP A 46 15.18 -25.19 2.98
N MET A 47 14.54 -24.23 3.65
CA MET A 47 15.03 -22.85 3.72
C MET A 47 15.52 -22.45 5.12
N PRO A 48 16.65 -21.71 5.23
CA PRO A 48 17.13 -21.24 6.51
C PRO A 48 16.20 -20.15 7.04
N GLU A 49 16.17 -19.97 8.36
CA GLU A 49 15.46 -18.86 8.97
C GLU A 49 16.18 -17.54 8.66
N HIS A 50 15.71 -16.83 7.64
CA HIS A 50 16.22 -15.52 7.24
C HIS A 50 15.07 -14.61 6.82
N ASP A 51 14.95 -13.43 7.41
CA ASP A 51 13.78 -12.55 7.23
C ASP A 51 13.58 -12.11 5.78
N GLU A 52 14.66 -11.89 5.03
CA GLU A 52 14.56 -11.57 3.61
C GLU A 52 14.09 -12.77 2.77
N ILE A 53 14.51 -13.99 3.12
CA ILE A 53 14.01 -15.20 2.46
C ILE A 53 12.53 -15.37 2.79
N LYS A 54 12.12 -15.22 4.05
CA LYS A 54 10.71 -15.25 4.46
C LYS A 54 9.87 -14.22 3.68
N ARG A 55 10.36 -12.99 3.48
CA ARG A 55 9.69 -11.97 2.66
C ARG A 55 9.58 -12.36 1.18
N LEU A 56 10.66 -12.89 0.59
CA LEU A 56 10.66 -13.34 -0.80
C LEU A 56 9.68 -14.51 -1.00
N LEU A 57 9.69 -15.49 -0.09
CA LEU A 57 8.77 -16.63 -0.09
C LEU A 57 7.31 -16.24 0.17
N GLY A 58 7.06 -15.17 0.93
CA GLY A 58 5.73 -14.64 1.18
C GLY A 58 5.13 -13.87 0.00
N SER A 59 5.89 -13.62 -1.07
CA SER A 59 5.36 -13.06 -2.30
C SER A 59 4.50 -14.09 -3.05
N SER A 60 3.46 -13.63 -3.75
CA SER A 60 2.50 -14.52 -4.43
C SER A 60 3.08 -15.32 -5.58
N TYR A 61 4.29 -14.97 -6.06
CA TYR A 61 4.95 -15.63 -7.18
C TYR A 61 6.47 -15.59 -7.03
N LEU A 62 7.10 -16.77 -6.93
CA LEU A 62 8.55 -16.92 -6.91
C LEU A 62 9.07 -17.14 -8.33
N ASP A 63 9.55 -16.06 -8.94
CA ASP A 63 10.14 -16.07 -10.27
C ASP A 63 11.67 -16.32 -10.26
N TYR A 64 12.26 -16.35 -11.45
CA TYR A 64 13.71 -16.41 -11.64
C TYR A 64 14.50 -15.36 -10.83
N PHE A 65 14.03 -14.12 -10.74
CA PHE A 65 14.74 -13.05 -10.04
C PHE A 65 14.69 -13.23 -8.52
N CYS A 66 13.57 -13.74 -7.98
CA CYS A 66 13.48 -14.20 -6.61
C CYS A 66 14.49 -15.32 -6.35
N CYS A 67 14.60 -16.30 -7.25
CA CYS A 67 15.57 -17.39 -7.12
C CYS A 67 17.01 -16.86 -7.09
N LEU A 68 17.35 -15.85 -7.92
CA LEU A 68 18.68 -15.23 -7.92
C LEU A 68 19.00 -14.58 -6.57
N LYS A 69 18.05 -13.82 -6.01
CA LYS A 69 18.19 -13.20 -4.70
C LYS A 69 18.38 -14.23 -3.59
N ILE A 70 17.60 -15.32 -3.62
CA ILE A 70 17.74 -16.42 -2.66
C ILE A 70 19.15 -17.01 -2.75
N VAL A 71 19.66 -17.29 -3.96
CA VAL A 71 21.03 -17.78 -4.13
C VAL A 71 22.06 -16.79 -3.58
N GLU A 72 21.87 -15.48 -3.76
CA GLU A 72 22.79 -14.47 -3.23
C GLU A 72 22.80 -14.47 -1.68
N ILE A 73 21.62 -14.50 -1.05
CA ILE A 73 21.51 -14.60 0.41
C ILE A 73 22.15 -15.90 0.92
N LEU A 74 21.96 -17.02 0.22
CA LEU A 74 22.59 -18.29 0.58
C LEU A 74 24.12 -18.24 0.47
N LYS A 75 24.68 -17.49 -0.48
CA LYS A 75 26.14 -17.31 -0.58
C LYS A 75 26.69 -16.59 0.65
N GLU A 76 25.91 -15.68 1.23
CA GLU A 76 26.29 -14.91 2.41
C GLU A 76 26.15 -15.71 3.71
N THR A 77 25.05 -16.45 3.83
CA THR A 77 24.70 -17.19 5.04
C THR A 77 25.41 -18.54 5.16
N GLU A 78 25.85 -19.14 4.04
CA GLU A 78 26.52 -20.46 4.03
C GLU A 78 28.03 -20.39 3.71
N LYS A 79 28.68 -19.27 4.02
CA LYS A 79 30.12 -19.02 3.71
C LYS A 79 31.07 -20.13 4.18
N GLU A 80 30.77 -20.78 5.29
CA GLU A 80 31.61 -21.85 5.88
C GLU A 80 31.36 -23.24 5.27
N SER A 81 30.33 -23.40 4.43
CA SER A 81 29.96 -24.69 3.82
C SER A 81 30.72 -25.04 2.54
N LYS A 82 31.85 -24.38 2.25
CA LYS A 82 32.61 -24.61 1.02
C LYS A 82 33.53 -25.83 1.16
N ASN A 83 33.53 -26.71 0.17
CA ASN A 83 34.46 -27.84 0.09
C ASN A 83 35.89 -27.36 -0.27
N MET A 84 36.87 -28.28 -0.26
CA MET A 84 38.28 -27.96 -0.55
C MET A 84 38.54 -27.36 -1.95
N PHE A 85 37.54 -27.36 -2.85
CA PHE A 85 37.59 -26.72 -4.17
C PHE A 85 36.82 -25.39 -4.22
N GLY A 86 36.40 -24.85 -3.08
CA GLY A 86 35.63 -23.60 -3.00
C GLY A 86 34.17 -23.71 -3.45
N MET A 87 33.66 -24.92 -3.72
CA MET A 87 32.27 -25.15 -4.09
C MET A 87 31.42 -25.30 -2.83
N TYR A 88 30.24 -24.69 -2.81
CA TYR A 88 29.27 -24.86 -1.73
C TYR A 88 28.81 -26.33 -1.66
N SER A 89 28.86 -26.92 -0.46
CA SER A 89 28.59 -28.35 -0.25
C SER A 89 27.16 -28.66 0.15
N SER A 90 26.41 -27.67 0.64
CA SER A 90 25.02 -27.83 1.10
C SER A 90 24.10 -28.30 -0.04
N GLN A 91 23.16 -29.19 0.28
CA GLN A 91 22.16 -29.66 -0.67
C GLN A 91 21.28 -28.50 -1.15
N ARG A 92 20.85 -27.66 -0.22
CA ARG A 92 20.13 -26.40 -0.47
C ARG A 92 20.79 -25.53 -1.56
N MET A 93 22.06 -25.17 -1.42
CA MET A 93 22.73 -24.34 -2.44
C MET A 93 22.78 -25.05 -3.80
N LYS A 94 22.99 -26.37 -3.82
CA LYS A 94 22.98 -27.16 -5.07
C LYS A 94 21.60 -27.14 -5.73
N ASP A 95 20.53 -27.26 -4.96
CA ASP A 95 19.16 -27.25 -5.47
C ASP A 95 18.81 -25.89 -6.09
N TRP A 96 19.08 -24.79 -5.38
CA TRP A 96 18.82 -23.45 -5.88
C TRP A 96 19.69 -23.08 -7.09
N ARG A 97 20.96 -23.49 -7.12
CA ARG A 97 21.80 -23.33 -8.33
C ARG A 97 21.28 -24.16 -9.51
N THR A 98 20.77 -25.36 -9.24
CA THR A 98 20.15 -26.21 -10.28
C THR A 98 18.89 -25.56 -10.83
N ILE A 99 18.08 -24.94 -9.99
CA ILE A 99 16.89 -24.16 -10.41
C ILE A 99 17.33 -23.01 -11.34
N ILE A 100 18.31 -22.20 -10.94
CA ILE A 100 18.85 -21.11 -11.77
C ILE A 100 19.35 -21.63 -13.12
N SER A 101 20.15 -22.70 -13.10
CA SER A 101 20.67 -23.31 -14.33
C SER A 101 19.55 -23.81 -15.25
N ASN A 102 18.46 -24.35 -14.72
CA ASN A 102 17.32 -24.78 -15.54
C ASN A 102 16.55 -23.60 -16.13
N TYR A 103 16.48 -22.46 -15.44
CA TYR A 103 15.92 -21.23 -15.98
C TYR A 103 16.78 -20.67 -17.11
N GLU A 104 18.10 -20.63 -16.93
CA GLU A 104 19.05 -20.06 -17.89
C GLU A 104 19.22 -20.95 -19.13
N LYS A 105 19.14 -22.28 -18.95
CA LYS A 105 19.17 -23.23 -20.06
C LYS A 105 17.96 -22.99 -20.98
N ASN A 106 18.24 -22.70 -22.25
CA ASN A 106 17.23 -22.33 -23.25
C ASN A 106 16.44 -21.05 -22.90
N SER A 107 16.99 -20.21 -22.02
CA SER A 107 16.48 -18.88 -21.67
C SER A 107 15.01 -18.87 -21.23
N ILE A 108 14.59 -19.85 -20.43
CA ILE A 108 13.21 -19.96 -19.93
C ILE A 108 12.82 -18.75 -19.07
N TYR A 109 13.79 -18.16 -18.35
CA TYR A 109 13.57 -16.94 -17.58
C TYR A 109 13.02 -15.77 -18.42
N LEU A 110 13.35 -15.69 -19.72
CA LEU A 110 12.85 -14.62 -20.59
C LEU A 110 11.35 -14.75 -20.84
N VAL A 111 10.84 -15.97 -20.98
CA VAL A 111 9.41 -16.21 -21.17
C VAL A 111 8.64 -15.80 -19.92
N GLU A 112 9.07 -16.28 -18.75
CA GLU A 112 8.44 -15.94 -17.48
C GLU A 112 8.48 -14.42 -17.22
N SER A 113 9.63 -13.79 -17.48
CA SER A 113 9.78 -12.33 -17.38
C SER A 113 8.84 -11.59 -18.33
N GLY A 114 8.71 -12.06 -19.57
CA GLY A 114 7.79 -11.48 -20.56
C GLY A 114 6.32 -11.59 -20.13
N GLN A 115 5.92 -12.73 -19.56
CA GLN A 115 4.58 -12.94 -19.03
C GLN A 115 4.30 -12.04 -17.82
N ILE A 116 5.25 -11.92 -16.89
CA ILE A 116 5.15 -11.01 -15.73
C ILE A 116 5.01 -9.56 -16.21
N LEU A 117 5.84 -9.14 -17.16
CA LEU A 117 5.77 -7.80 -17.74
C LEU A 117 4.41 -7.54 -18.40
N GLN A 118 3.92 -8.48 -19.21
CA GLN A 118 2.61 -8.39 -19.83
C GLN A 118 1.50 -8.25 -18.79
N ARG A 119 1.51 -9.08 -17.73
CA ARG A 119 0.51 -9.01 -16.66
C ARG A 119 0.57 -7.67 -15.93
N ASN A 120 1.77 -7.21 -15.60
CA ASN A 120 1.97 -5.97 -14.85
C ASN A 120 1.47 -4.76 -15.64
N VAL A 121 1.82 -4.67 -16.93
CA VAL A 121 1.43 -3.54 -17.78
C VAL A 121 -0.06 -3.58 -18.13
N ALA A 122 -0.61 -4.75 -18.44
CA ALA A 122 -1.99 -4.88 -18.89
C ALA A 122 -3.01 -4.85 -17.75
N PHE A 123 -2.67 -5.33 -16.56
CA PHE A 123 -3.63 -5.56 -15.48
C PHE A 123 -3.23 -4.92 -14.15
N GLU A 124 -2.06 -5.24 -13.62
CA GLU A 124 -1.68 -4.82 -12.26
C GLU A 124 -1.56 -3.31 -12.13
N ILE A 125 -0.81 -2.66 -13.03
CA ILE A 125 -0.60 -1.20 -13.01
C ILE A 125 -1.94 -0.47 -13.21
N PRO A 126 -2.78 -0.80 -14.20
CA PRO A 126 -4.12 -0.19 -14.33
C PRO A 126 -5.00 -0.37 -13.09
N ALA A 127 -5.02 -1.57 -12.50
CA ALA A 127 -5.80 -1.84 -11.29
C ALA A 127 -5.30 -0.99 -10.12
N LEU A 128 -3.99 -0.94 -9.88
CA LEU A 128 -3.40 -0.11 -8.84
C LEU A 128 -3.70 1.38 -9.06
N LYS A 129 -3.59 1.89 -10.30
CA LYS A 129 -3.97 3.27 -10.63
C LYS A 129 -5.44 3.56 -10.29
N LYS A 130 -6.34 2.63 -10.60
CA LYS A 130 -7.77 2.75 -10.25
C LYS A 130 -7.98 2.76 -8.73
N HIS A 131 -7.26 1.92 -7.99
CA HIS A 131 -7.30 1.93 -6.53
C HIS A 131 -6.78 3.23 -5.93
N ILE A 132 -5.66 3.76 -6.44
CA ILE A 132 -5.11 5.06 -6.03
C ILE A 132 -6.15 6.17 -6.27
N GLY A 133 -6.79 6.20 -7.45
CA GLY A 133 -7.81 7.20 -7.76
C GLY A 133 -9.00 7.16 -6.80
N LYS A 134 -9.47 5.96 -6.42
CA LYS A 134 -10.53 5.82 -5.41
C LYS A 134 -10.10 6.33 -4.04
N CYS A 135 -8.88 6.00 -3.60
CA CYS A 135 -8.37 6.50 -2.32
C CYS A 135 -8.26 8.03 -2.31
N GLN A 136 -7.83 8.64 -3.43
CA GLN A 136 -7.75 10.09 -3.57
C GLN A 136 -9.15 10.73 -3.53
N GLN A 137 -10.12 10.15 -4.24
CA GLN A 137 -11.51 10.61 -4.18
C GLN A 137 -12.07 10.60 -2.75
N ILE A 138 -11.93 9.48 -2.04
CA ILE A 138 -12.40 9.35 -0.65
C ILE A 138 -11.72 10.39 0.26
N ARG A 139 -10.42 10.59 0.10
CA ARG A 139 -9.67 11.59 0.86
C ARG A 139 -10.23 13.00 0.63
N ASP A 140 -10.53 13.36 -0.61
CA ASP A 140 -11.00 14.71 -0.97
C ASP A 140 -12.45 14.94 -0.48
N GLU A 141 -13.30 13.90 -0.53
CA GLU A 141 -14.64 13.89 0.08
C GLU A 141 -14.56 14.08 1.60
N CYS A 142 -13.64 13.39 2.29
CA CYS A 142 -13.41 13.56 3.73
C CYS A 142 -12.95 14.98 4.08
N HIS A 143 -12.02 15.56 3.31
CA HIS A 143 -11.57 16.94 3.53
C HIS A 143 -12.70 17.95 3.36
N THR A 144 -13.52 17.77 2.32
CA THR A 144 -14.68 18.64 2.07
C THR A 144 -15.68 18.55 3.21
N ARG A 145 -16.02 17.32 3.64
CA ARG A 145 -16.91 17.06 4.77
C ARG A 145 -16.40 17.71 6.06
N HIS A 146 -15.11 17.61 6.34
CA HIS A 146 -14.50 18.22 7.52
C HIS A 146 -14.67 19.74 7.49
N ALA A 147 -14.36 20.39 6.36
CA ALA A 147 -14.48 21.84 6.23
C ALA A 147 -15.94 22.33 6.35
N GLU A 148 -16.92 21.56 5.87
CA GLU A 148 -18.34 21.85 6.05
C GLU A 148 -18.77 21.74 7.51
N LEU A 149 -18.31 20.70 8.22
CA LEU A 149 -18.59 20.50 9.64
C LEU A 149 -17.97 21.62 10.47
N ASP A 150 -16.73 22.02 10.19
CA ASP A 150 -16.07 23.13 10.89
C ASP A 150 -16.87 24.43 10.75
N LYS A 151 -17.34 24.75 9.54
CA LYS A 151 -18.20 25.93 9.30
C LYS A 151 -19.51 25.83 10.09
N THR A 152 -20.11 24.65 10.11
CA THR A 152 -21.36 24.39 10.84
C THR A 152 -21.17 24.58 12.35
N ILE A 153 -20.07 24.07 12.90
CA ILE A 153 -19.71 24.23 14.31
C ILE A 153 -19.57 25.72 14.65
N HIS A 154 -18.78 26.47 13.88
CA HIS A 154 -18.58 27.91 14.11
C HIS A 154 -19.89 28.70 14.06
N GLU A 155 -20.78 28.38 13.11
CA GLU A 155 -22.08 29.04 12.99
C GLU A 155 -22.98 28.72 14.18
N ILE A 156 -23.03 27.46 14.63
CA ILE A 156 -23.80 27.05 15.81
C ILE A 156 -23.25 27.71 17.08
N GLU A 157 -21.93 27.75 17.26
CA GLU A 157 -21.28 28.41 18.39
C GLU A 157 -21.60 29.91 18.43
N LYS A 158 -21.57 30.58 17.26
CA LYS A 158 -21.95 31.98 17.13
C LYS A 158 -23.43 32.20 17.47
N GLN A 159 -24.33 31.37 16.96
CA GLN A 159 -25.76 31.45 17.26
C GLN A 159 -26.03 31.22 18.75
N TYR A 160 -25.36 30.26 19.36
CA TYR A 160 -25.44 29.99 20.79
C TYR A 160 -24.97 31.20 21.62
N ALA A 161 -23.83 31.79 21.28
CA ALA A 161 -23.31 32.97 21.95
C ALA A 161 -24.25 34.19 21.81
N GLN A 162 -24.84 34.38 20.63
CA GLN A 162 -25.83 35.44 20.41
C GLN A 162 -27.07 35.23 21.28
N LEU A 163 -27.63 34.01 21.32
CA LEU A 163 -28.78 33.68 22.17
C LEU A 163 -28.48 33.91 23.65
N CYS A 164 -27.29 33.53 24.11
CA CYS A 164 -26.85 33.81 25.48
C CYS A 164 -26.80 35.32 25.75
N THR A 165 -26.25 36.10 24.81
CA THR A 165 -26.19 37.58 24.90
C THR A 165 -27.59 38.20 24.93
N ASP A 166 -28.51 37.75 24.07
CA ASP A 166 -29.89 38.26 23.99
C ASP A 166 -30.67 37.99 25.29
N MET A 167 -30.43 36.84 25.92
CA MET A 167 -30.94 36.50 27.25
C MET A 167 -30.10 37.10 28.39
N SER A 168 -29.02 37.80 28.06
CA SER A 168 -28.02 38.39 28.96
C SER A 168 -27.36 37.40 29.92
N ILE A 169 -27.34 36.11 29.57
CA ILE A 169 -26.72 35.02 30.33
C ILE A 169 -25.33 34.70 29.76
N LYS A 170 -24.49 34.06 30.56
CA LYS A 170 -23.14 33.64 30.16
C LYS A 170 -23.16 32.34 29.34
N GLY A 171 -24.11 31.45 29.60
CA GLY A 171 -24.28 30.19 28.87
C GLY A 171 -23.42 29.04 29.38
N ASP A 172 -22.89 29.12 30.62
CA ASP A 172 -22.12 28.04 31.26
C ASP A 172 -23.08 26.98 31.86
N ASN A 173 -24.16 27.44 32.48
CA ASN A 173 -25.27 26.60 32.96
C ASN A 173 -26.58 27.36 32.74
N VAL A 174 -27.09 27.26 31.51
CA VAL A 174 -28.29 27.96 31.04
C VAL A 174 -29.47 27.81 32.01
N GLN A 175 -29.71 26.61 32.54
CA GLN A 175 -30.84 26.37 33.44
C GLN A 175 -30.71 27.18 34.72
N ARG A 176 -29.54 27.16 35.36
CA ARG A 176 -29.30 27.92 36.59
C ARG A 176 -29.37 29.43 36.33
N GLU A 177 -28.73 29.91 35.29
CA GLU A 177 -28.64 31.33 34.95
C GLU A 177 -30.01 31.94 34.62
N LEU A 178 -30.89 31.18 33.98
CA LEU A 178 -32.27 31.61 33.72
C LEU A 178 -33.13 31.65 35.00
N ILE A 179 -32.97 30.67 35.91
CA ILE A 179 -33.69 30.67 37.20
C ILE A 179 -33.28 31.86 38.05
N GLU A 180 -31.98 32.14 38.18
CA GLU A 180 -31.46 33.29 38.94
C GLU A 180 -32.03 34.62 38.39
N ARG A 181 -32.23 34.74 37.07
CA ARG A 181 -32.93 35.89 36.47
C ARG A 181 -34.39 35.99 36.86
N ILE A 182 -35.12 34.89 36.85
CA ILE A 182 -36.55 34.87 37.20
C ILE A 182 -36.73 35.27 38.68
N GLU A 183 -35.83 34.83 39.56
CA GLU A 183 -35.84 35.16 40.99
C GLU A 183 -35.51 36.63 41.28
N TYR A 184 -34.86 37.35 40.35
CA TYR A 184 -34.58 38.78 40.47
C TYR A 184 -35.77 39.68 40.05
N LEU A 185 -36.75 39.16 39.30
CA LEU A 185 -37.93 39.91 38.85
C LEU A 185 -38.80 40.49 40.00
N PRO A 186 -39.08 39.76 41.10
CA PRO A 186 -39.82 40.32 42.24
C PRO A 186 -39.13 41.53 42.87
N ASN A 187 -37.79 41.55 42.87
CA ASN A 187 -37.03 42.69 43.41
C ASN A 187 -37.21 43.93 42.52
N ILE A 188 -37.13 43.78 41.19
CA ILE A 188 -37.42 44.87 40.24
C ILE A 188 -38.86 45.38 40.41
N CYS A 189 -39.85 44.48 40.53
CA CYS A 189 -41.25 44.87 40.75
C CYS A 189 -41.42 45.67 42.05
N THR A 190 -40.69 45.32 43.10
CA THR A 190 -40.74 46.00 44.39
C THR A 190 -40.03 47.36 44.36
N GLU A 191 -38.90 47.47 43.66
CA GLU A 191 -38.18 48.73 43.44
C GLU A 191 -39.02 49.74 42.63
N LEU A 192 -39.69 49.27 41.56
CA LEU A 192 -40.60 50.09 40.76
C LEU A 192 -41.84 50.54 41.55
N ALA A 193 -42.39 49.68 42.41
CA ALA A 193 -43.54 50.01 43.26
C ALA A 193 -43.19 51.05 44.35
N ASN A 194 -41.93 51.10 44.80
CA ASN A 194 -41.44 52.03 45.82
C ASN A 194 -40.97 53.39 45.25
N GLY A 195 -41.00 53.58 43.93
CA GLY A 195 -40.91 54.91 43.30
C GLY A 195 -39.51 55.46 43.02
N ASP A 196 -38.45 54.64 43.06
CA ASP A 196 -37.10 55.10 42.72
C ASP A 196 -36.87 55.04 41.19
N LYS A 197 -36.90 56.21 40.54
CA LYS A 197 -36.75 56.34 39.07
C LYS A 197 -35.29 56.35 38.56
N ASN A 198 -34.30 56.03 39.39
CA ASN A 198 -32.88 56.31 39.08
C ASN A 198 -31.94 55.10 39.01
N SER A 199 -32.46 53.89 38.82
CA SER A 199 -31.62 52.70 38.67
C SER A 199 -32.21 51.72 37.67
N ILE A 200 -32.21 52.09 36.39
CA ILE A 200 -32.39 51.12 35.30
C ILE A 200 -31.12 51.17 34.46
N PRO A 201 -30.29 50.12 34.43
CA PRO A 201 -29.34 49.89 33.35
C PRO A 201 -30.06 49.52 32.06
#